data_AF-A0A7S1DJ11-F1
#
_entry.id   AF-A0A7S1DJ11-F1
#
_cell.length_a   1.000
_cell.length_b   1.000
_cell.length_c   1.000
_cell.angle_alpha   90.00
_cell.angle_beta   90.00
_cell.angle_gamma   90.00
#
_symmetry.space_group_name_H-M   'P 1'
#
loop_
_entity.id
_entity.type
_entity.pdbx_description
1 polymer ?
#
loop_
_entity_poly.entity_id
_entity_poly.type
_entity_poly.pdbx_seq_one_letter_code
_entity_poly.pdbx_strand_id
1 'polypeptide(L)'
;MAQRRLCEIVSALEFVDEECMRLVLRQMPDHCRDPLESAYPFYLLVETSGSNREHDTAKLEGFLEAAMGQGCVVDGVVAQDEKQAKDLWKLREKVPVALSEQGVVYKYDVSMPQAVMYDLVNDMRERLASA
;
A
#
# COMPACT_ATOMS: atom_id res chain seq x y z
N MET A 1 -1.06 13.12 -7.65
CA MET A 1 -0.26 13.92 -6.70
C MET A 1 1.17 13.44 -6.61
N ALA A 2 1.41 12.16 -6.28
CA ALA A 2 2.74 11.55 -6.22
C ALA A 2 3.57 11.77 -7.50
N GLN A 3 3.03 11.43 -8.68
CA GLN A 3 3.70 11.65 -9.96
C GLN A 3 4.12 13.10 -10.23
N ARG A 4 3.39 14.09 -9.70
CA ARG A 4 3.73 15.52 -9.91
C ARG A 4 4.77 16.05 -8.93
N ARG A 5 4.86 15.46 -7.73
CA ARG A 5 5.70 15.98 -6.62
C ARG A 5 6.99 15.18 -6.42
N LEU A 6 6.90 13.87 -6.59
CA LEU A 6 8.03 12.95 -6.47
C LEU A 6 8.63 12.63 -7.85
N CYS A 7 7.85 12.76 -8.93
CA CYS A 7 8.32 12.77 -10.32
C CYS A 7 9.37 11.69 -10.62
N GLU A 8 10.63 12.07 -10.80
CA GLU A 8 11.72 11.23 -11.27
C GLU A 8 12.26 10.26 -10.22
N ILE A 9 11.97 10.50 -8.94
CA ILE A 9 12.48 9.66 -7.86
C ILE A 9 11.49 8.58 -7.43
N VAL A 10 10.25 8.55 -7.93
CA VAL A 10 9.30 7.46 -7.60
C VAL A 10 9.74 6.17 -8.28
N SER A 11 10.03 5.15 -7.49
CA SER A 11 10.32 3.80 -7.99
C SER A 11 9.12 2.86 -7.89
N ALA A 12 8.29 2.99 -6.85
CA ALA A 12 7.09 2.17 -6.68
C ALA A 12 5.92 2.94 -6.05
N LEU A 13 4.71 2.54 -6.44
CA LEU A 13 3.46 3.03 -5.87
C LEU A 13 2.47 1.87 -5.77
N GLU A 14 2.41 1.24 -4.61
CA GLU A 14 1.63 0.03 -4.38
C GLU A 14 0.42 0.33 -3.50
N PHE A 15 -0.72 -0.28 -3.82
CA PHE A 15 -1.98 -0.12 -3.12
C PHE A 15 -2.38 -1.43 -2.43
N VAL A 16 -2.89 -1.33 -1.20
CA VAL A 16 -3.41 -2.47 -0.41
C VAL A 16 -4.68 -2.02 0.31
N ASP A 17 -5.73 -2.84 0.28
CA ASP A 17 -6.96 -2.56 1.06
C ASP A 17 -6.92 -3.20 2.45
N GLU A 18 -7.87 -2.79 3.30
CA GLU A 18 -7.98 -3.25 4.68
C GLU A 18 -8.07 -4.77 4.79
N GLU A 19 -8.84 -5.42 3.90
CA GLU A 19 -9.02 -6.87 3.93
C GLU A 19 -7.69 -7.59 3.69
N CYS A 20 -6.89 -7.12 2.71
CA CYS A 20 -5.55 -7.67 2.46
C CYS A 20 -4.61 -7.41 3.65
N MET A 21 -4.61 -6.21 4.21
CA MET A 21 -3.74 -5.87 5.35
C MET A 21 -4.06 -6.74 6.57
N ARG A 22 -5.35 -6.82 6.93
CA ARG A 22 -5.85 -7.66 8.02
C ARG A 22 -5.48 -9.13 7.81
N LEU A 23 -5.52 -9.60 6.57
CA LEU A 23 -5.20 -10.98 6.23
C LEU A 23 -3.72 -11.29 6.48
N VAL A 24 -2.82 -10.43 6.01
CA VAL A 24 -1.36 -10.58 6.19
C VAL A 24 -1.01 -10.55 7.67
N LEU A 25 -1.52 -9.58 8.42
CA LEU A 25 -1.24 -9.45 9.86
C LEU A 25 -1.76 -10.66 10.66
N ARG A 26 -2.90 -11.23 10.27
CA ARG A 26 -3.47 -12.41 10.93
C ARG A 26 -2.67 -13.68 10.67
N GLN A 27 -2.17 -13.87 9.46
CA GLN A 27 -1.50 -15.12 9.07
C GLN A 27 0.00 -15.12 9.30
N MET A 28 0.61 -13.94 9.36
CA MET A 28 2.05 -13.78 9.52
C MET A 28 2.41 -12.91 10.73
N PRO A 29 1.87 -13.20 11.94
CA PRO A 29 2.06 -12.35 13.11
C PRO A 29 3.54 -12.24 13.54
N ASP A 30 4.36 -13.25 13.24
CA ASP A 30 5.79 -13.27 13.57
C ASP A 30 6.68 -12.59 12.51
N HIS A 31 6.11 -12.17 11.38
CA HIS A 31 6.87 -11.65 10.23
C HIS A 31 6.40 -10.29 9.74
N CYS A 32 5.19 -9.89 10.09
CA CYS A 32 4.55 -8.64 9.67
C CYS A 32 3.92 -7.97 10.88
N ARG A 33 4.16 -6.66 11.02
CA ARG A 33 3.59 -5.83 12.06
C ARG A 33 2.91 -4.64 11.40
N ASP A 34 1.75 -4.25 11.94
CA ASP A 34 1.07 -3.05 11.49
C ASP A 34 1.95 -1.83 11.79
N PRO A 35 2.30 -1.02 10.78
CA PRO A 35 3.09 0.18 10.99
C PRO A 35 2.27 1.32 11.61
N LEU A 36 0.94 1.25 11.58
CA LEU A 36 0.05 2.32 12.06
C LEU A 36 -0.68 1.90 13.36
N GLU A 37 -1.18 2.89 14.09
CA GLU A 37 -1.91 2.63 15.36
C GLU A 37 -3.35 2.17 15.13
N SER A 38 -3.92 2.46 13.97
CA SER A 38 -5.31 2.18 13.61
C SER A 38 -5.40 1.48 12.25
N ALA A 39 -6.46 0.69 12.08
CA ALA A 39 -6.81 0.14 10.77
C ALA A 39 -7.42 1.22 9.88
N TYR A 40 -7.07 1.20 8.60
CA TYR A 40 -7.59 2.12 7.59
C TYR A 40 -8.15 1.34 6.40
N PRO A 41 -9.17 1.86 5.70
CA PRO A 41 -9.76 1.17 4.54
C PRO A 41 -8.73 0.90 3.42
N PHE A 42 -7.75 1.78 3.28
CA PHE A 42 -6.76 1.77 2.21
C PHE A 42 -5.39 2.19 2.71
N TYR A 43 -4.37 1.52 2.17
CA TYR A 43 -2.96 1.77 2.43
C TYR A 43 -2.23 2.00 1.10
N LEU A 44 -1.26 2.90 1.12
CA LEU A 44 -0.41 3.21 -0.03
C LEU A 44 1.05 3.07 0.40
N LEU A 45 1.79 2.20 -0.27
CA LEU A 45 3.24 2.09 -0.13
C LEU A 45 3.89 2.89 -1.26
N VAL A 46 4.69 3.89 -0.87
CA VAL A 46 5.42 4.76 -1.80
C VAL A 46 6.91 4.49 -1.60
N GLU A 47 7.59 4.12 -2.67
CA GLU A 47 9.04 3.98 -2.67
C GLU A 47 9.66 5.05 -3.56
N THR A 48 10.74 5.64 -3.07
CA THR A 48 11.58 6.56 -3.84
C THR A 48 13.01 6.05 -3.95
N SER A 49 13.58 6.16 -5.15
CA SER A 49 14.97 5.83 -5.45
C SER A 49 15.57 6.93 -6.31
N GLY A 50 16.60 7.59 -5.80
CA GLY A 50 17.32 8.65 -6.49
C GLY A 50 18.80 8.68 -6.09
N SER A 51 19.52 9.63 -6.68
CA SER A 51 20.98 9.72 -6.56
C SER A 51 21.45 10.60 -5.38
N ASN A 52 20.54 11.30 -4.71
CA ASN A 52 20.85 12.16 -3.57
C ASN A 52 19.83 11.97 -2.45
N ARG A 53 20.25 11.22 -1.43
CA ARG A 53 19.42 10.88 -0.27
C ARG A 53 18.79 12.08 0.43
N GLU A 54 19.53 13.17 0.65
CA GLU A 54 19.00 14.34 1.37
C GLU A 54 17.88 15.02 0.57
N HIS A 55 18.09 15.15 -0.73
CA HIS A 55 17.10 15.71 -1.65
C HIS A 55 15.84 14.82 -1.74
N ASP A 56 16.03 13.51 -1.81
CA ASP A 56 14.93 12.56 -1.96
C ASP A 56 14.08 12.47 -0.69
N THR A 57 14.73 12.45 0.49
CA THR A 57 14.06 12.54 1.78
C THR A 57 13.24 13.83 1.90
N ALA A 58 13.82 14.99 1.57
CA ALA A 58 13.10 16.27 1.63
C ALA A 58 11.88 16.31 0.67
N LYS A 59 12.00 15.71 -0.52
CA LYS A 59 10.87 15.57 -1.45
C LYS A 59 9.77 14.67 -0.92
N LEU A 60 10.13 13.54 -0.31
CA LEU A 60 9.17 12.60 0.28
C LEU A 60 8.42 13.24 1.46
N GLU A 61 9.13 13.90 2.35
CA GLU A 61 8.55 14.64 3.48
C GLU A 61 7.60 15.74 3.00
N GLY A 62 8.03 16.58 2.04
CA GLY A 62 7.17 17.62 1.49
C GLY A 62 5.95 17.08 0.71
N PHE A 63 6.04 15.88 0.13
CA PHE A 63 4.89 15.20 -0.45
C PHE A 63 3.89 14.77 0.64
N LEU A 64 4.37 14.14 1.71
CA LEU A 64 3.54 13.68 2.82
C LEU A 64 2.86 14.84 3.53
N GLU A 65 3.59 15.91 3.84
CA GLU A 65 3.05 17.11 4.47
C GLU A 65 1.91 17.71 3.62
N ALA A 66 2.11 17.82 2.30
CA ALA A 66 1.07 18.31 1.40
C ALA A 66 -0.13 17.34 1.32
N ALA A 67 0.10 16.03 1.34
CA ALA A 67 -0.96 15.02 1.24
C ALA A 67 -1.82 14.99 2.52
N MET A 68 -1.18 15.10 3.68
CA MET A 68 -1.87 15.22 4.96
C MET A 68 -2.59 16.56 5.09
N GLY A 69 -1.96 17.67 4.69
CA GLY A 69 -2.57 19.00 4.71
C GLY A 69 -3.80 19.15 3.81
N GLN A 70 -3.92 18.33 2.76
CA GLN A 70 -5.09 18.24 1.89
C GLN A 70 -6.15 17.24 2.39
N GLY A 71 -5.89 16.51 3.49
CA GLY A 71 -6.77 15.46 4.00
C GLY A 71 -6.81 14.20 3.12
N CYS A 72 -5.87 14.04 2.19
CA CYS A 72 -5.77 12.84 1.35
C CYS A 72 -5.13 11.66 2.10
N VAL A 73 -4.26 11.95 3.06
CA VAL A 73 -3.60 10.98 3.94
C VAL A 73 -3.97 11.31 5.37
N VAL A 74 -4.48 10.32 6.10
CA VAL A 74 -4.88 10.47 7.50
C VAL A 74 -3.69 10.23 8.43
N ASP A 75 -2.86 9.25 8.10
CA ASP A 75 -1.72 8.80 8.89
C ASP A 75 -0.68 8.12 8.00
N GLY A 76 0.57 8.03 8.43
CA GLY A 76 1.64 7.46 7.66
C GLY A 76 2.96 7.37 8.41
N VAL A 77 3.81 6.41 7.99
CA VAL A 77 5.16 6.24 8.52
C VAL A 77 6.19 6.41 7.42
N VAL A 78 7.35 6.97 7.76
CA VAL A 78 8.51 7.02 6.88
C VAL A 78 9.59 6.12 7.45
N ALA A 79 10.05 5.15 6.65
CA ALA A 79 11.15 4.28 7.01
C ALA A 79 12.43 5.09 7.26
N GLN A 80 13.06 4.86 8.40
CA GLN A 80 14.29 5.55 8.82
C GLN A 80 15.56 4.82 8.36
N ASP A 81 15.44 3.55 8.00
CA ASP A 81 16.53 2.71 7.55
C ASP A 81 16.06 1.62 6.56
N GLU A 82 17.01 0.92 5.95
CA GLU A 82 16.75 -0.12 4.96
C GLU A 82 15.97 -1.31 5.56
N LYS A 83 16.14 -1.59 6.86
CA LYS A 83 15.43 -2.67 7.54
C LYS A 83 13.95 -2.33 7.65
N GLN A 84 13.61 -1.12 8.10
CA GLN A 84 12.24 -0.63 8.14
C GLN A 84 11.61 -0.58 6.75
N ALA A 85 12.36 -0.13 5.73
CA ALA A 85 11.88 -0.13 4.35
C ALA A 85 11.50 -1.55 3.88
N LYS A 86 12.35 -2.55 4.17
CA LYS A 86 12.06 -3.96 3.89
C LYS A 86 10.86 -4.48 4.69
N ASP A 87 10.74 -4.08 5.94
CA ASP A 87 9.62 -4.50 6.79
C ASP A 87 8.28 -3.94 6.28
N LEU A 88 8.25 -2.71 5.75
CA LEU A 88 7.08 -2.15 5.07
C LEU A 88 6.76 -2.91 3.78
N TRP A 89 7.76 -3.20 2.95
CA TRP A 89 7.59 -3.98 1.73
C TRP A 89 7.02 -5.37 1.97
N LYS A 90 7.43 -6.05 3.05
CA LYS A 90 6.89 -7.36 3.42
C LYS A 90 5.37 -7.37 3.52
N LEU A 91 4.76 -6.30 4.06
CA LEU A 91 3.30 -6.22 4.17
C LEU A 91 2.62 -6.38 2.80
N ARG A 92 3.17 -5.73 1.78
CA ARG A 92 2.68 -5.80 0.39
C ARG A 92 3.05 -7.11 -0.30
N GLU A 93 4.28 -7.59 -0.13
CA GLU A 93 4.78 -8.81 -0.77
C GLU A 93 4.11 -10.08 -0.24
N LYS A 94 3.65 -10.06 1.01
CA LYS A 94 3.01 -11.22 1.64
C LYS A 94 1.53 -11.38 1.32
N VAL A 95 0.87 -10.39 0.73
CA VAL A 95 -0.56 -10.47 0.35
C VAL A 95 -0.88 -11.73 -0.47
N PRO A 96 -0.15 -12.07 -1.57
CA PRO A 96 -0.48 -13.25 -2.36
C PRO A 96 -0.29 -14.57 -1.61
N VAL A 97 0.67 -14.62 -0.68
CA VAL A 97 0.94 -15.79 0.16
C VAL A 97 -0.18 -15.96 1.17
N ALA A 98 -0.55 -14.87 1.86
CA ALA A 98 -1.64 -14.88 2.83
C ALA A 98 -3.00 -15.25 2.19
N LEU A 99 -3.25 -14.82 0.95
CA LEU A 99 -4.44 -15.27 0.22
C LEU A 99 -4.41 -16.78 -0.02
N SER A 100 -3.27 -17.32 -0.43
CA SER A 100 -3.14 -18.74 -0.80
C SER A 100 -3.30 -19.68 0.41
N GLU A 101 -2.98 -19.21 1.61
CA GLU A 101 -3.17 -19.94 2.87
C GLU A 101 -4.64 -19.96 3.36
N GLN A 102 -5.52 -19.07 2.86
CA GLN A 102 -6.97 -19.11 3.20
C GLN A 102 -7.72 -20.27 2.54
N GLY A 103 -7.17 -20.87 1.48
CA GLY A 103 -7.82 -21.94 0.74
C GLY A 103 -7.74 -21.74 -0.77
N VAL A 104 -8.84 -22.05 -1.46
CA VAL A 104 -8.90 -21.93 -2.92
C VAL A 104 -9.01 -20.46 -3.31
N VAL A 105 -8.04 -19.97 -4.08
CA VAL A 105 -7.98 -18.58 -4.53
C VAL A 105 -8.17 -18.50 -6.04
N TYR A 106 -9.13 -17.70 -6.48
CA TYR A 106 -9.28 -17.28 -7.86
C TYR A 106 -8.49 -15.98 -8.07
N LYS A 107 -7.39 -16.05 -8.84
CA LYS A 107 -6.51 -14.90 -9.09
C LYS A 107 -6.77 -14.36 -10.48
N TYR A 108 -7.02 -13.06 -10.57
CA TYR A 108 -7.21 -12.32 -11.82
C TYR A 108 -6.16 -11.21 -11.88
N ASP A 109 -5.40 -11.17 -12.96
CA ASP A 109 -4.44 -10.11 -13.26
C ASP A 109 -5.00 -9.29 -14.43
N VAL A 110 -5.43 -8.05 -14.14
CA VAL A 110 -6.20 -7.21 -15.06
C VAL A 110 -5.67 -5.79 -15.09
N SER A 111 -5.67 -5.19 -16.28
CA SER A 111 -5.35 -3.77 -16.47
C SER A 111 -6.63 -2.98 -16.67
N MET A 112 -6.83 -1.93 -15.87
CA MET A 112 -8.02 -1.06 -15.94
C MET A 112 -7.64 0.42 -15.72
N PRO A 113 -8.49 1.37 -16.16
CA PRO A 113 -8.30 2.77 -15.82
C PRO A 113 -8.31 2.98 -14.30
N GLN A 114 -7.35 3.76 -13.78
CA GLN A 114 -7.19 3.99 -12.34
C GLN A 114 -8.49 4.50 -11.67
N ALA A 115 -9.26 5.32 -12.39
CA ALA A 115 -10.51 5.92 -11.88
C ALA A 115 -11.59 4.89 -11.50
N VAL A 116 -11.53 3.68 -12.05
CA VAL A 116 -12.51 2.60 -11.84
C VAL A 116 -11.86 1.33 -11.29
N MET A 117 -10.59 1.39 -10.88
CA MET A 117 -9.81 0.22 -10.49
C MET A 117 -10.45 -0.55 -9.33
N TYR A 118 -10.97 0.15 -8.32
CA TYR A 118 -11.56 -0.47 -7.14
C TYR A 118 -13.05 -0.80 -7.31
N ASP A 119 -13.70 -0.28 -8.37
CA ASP A 119 -15.12 -0.58 -8.67
C ASP A 119 -15.30 -2.08 -8.94
N LEU A 120 -14.34 -2.71 -9.63
CA LEU A 120 -14.34 -4.16 -9.84
C LEU A 120 -14.40 -4.95 -8.54
N VAL A 121 -13.70 -4.50 -7.49
CA VAL A 121 -13.72 -5.17 -6.19
C VAL A 121 -15.11 -5.06 -5.55
N ASN A 122 -15.74 -3.89 -5.63
CA ASN A 122 -17.08 -3.65 -5.10
C ASN A 122 -18.13 -4.46 -5.87
N ASP A 123 -18.11 -4.42 -7.19
CA ASP A 123 -19.01 -5.19 -8.06
C ASP A 123 -18.91 -6.69 -7.77
N MET A 124 -17.69 -7.21 -7.58
CA MET A 124 -17.49 -8.61 -7.27
C MET A 124 -18.00 -8.99 -5.88
N ARG A 125 -17.78 -8.14 -4.86
CA ARG A 125 -18.33 -8.35 -3.51
C ARG A 125 -19.85 -8.39 -3.55
N GLU A 126 -20.50 -7.46 -4.23
CA GLU A 126 -21.96 -7.42 -4.37
C GLU A 126 -22.49 -8.67 -5.09
N ARG A 127 -21.89 -8.99 -6.24
CA ARG A 127 -22.33 -10.13 -7.06
C ARG A 127 -22.20 -11.46 -6.33
N LEU A 128 -21.10 -11.69 -5.62
CA LEU A 128 -20.85 -12.94 -4.90
C LEU A 128 -21.60 -13.04 -3.56
N ALA A 129 -21.89 -11.92 -2.91
CA ALA A 129 -22.71 -11.91 -1.70
C ALA A 129 -24.18 -12.29 -1.97
N SER A 130 -24.65 -12.08 -3.21
CA SER A 130 -26.01 -12.43 -3.64
C SER A 130 -26.17 -13.89 -4.12
N ALA A 131 -25.08 -14.65 -4.20
CA ALA A 131 -25.03 -16.03 -4.68
C ALA A 131 -25.08 -17.04 -3.52
#